data_AF-A0AAE1CGZ4-F1
#
_entry.id   AF-A0AAE1CGZ4-F1
#
_cell.length_a   1.000
_cell.length_b   1.000
_cell.length_c   1.000
_cell.angle_alpha   90.00
_cell.angle_beta   90.00
_cell.angle_gamma   90.00
#
_symmetry.space_group_name_H-M   'P 1'
#
loop_
_entity.id
_entity.type
_entity.pdbx_description
1 polymer ?
#
loop_
_entity_poly.entity_id
_entity_poly.type
_entity_poly.pdbx_seq_one_letter_code
_entity_poly.pdbx_strand_id
1 'polypeptide(L)'
;MFFLHNLERRVTLHPSYFGRNMHELVTTKLVKDVEGTCAGDYYIIAIMDTFDVSEGRILPGSGLAEFTVGYRAVVWRPFKGEVVDAIAYSVNPHGMFAQAGPLRLFVSSHLMPDEIQYDANATPPQFTNNADMVIEPGTHVRVKIIGMRTEVGEMWAIGSINGDFLGCLQA
;
A
#
# COMPACT_ATOMS: atom_id res chain seq x y z
N MET A 1 9.19 0.81 1.25
CA MET A 1 10.23 -0.11 0.71
C MET A 1 9.65 -1.51 0.47
N PHE A 2 10.15 -2.26 -0.52
CA PHE A 2 9.75 -3.65 -0.79
C PHE A 2 10.65 -4.67 -0.07
N PHE A 3 10.06 -5.75 0.43
CA PHE A 3 10.76 -6.83 1.12
C PHE A 3 10.20 -8.19 0.71
N LEU A 4 11.04 -9.23 0.85
CA LEU A 4 10.57 -10.62 0.88
C LEU A 4 10.37 -11.04 2.33
N HIS A 5 9.17 -11.49 2.68
CA HIS A 5 8.84 -11.88 4.05
C HIS A 5 8.18 -13.27 4.07
N ASN A 6 8.69 -14.15 4.93
CA ASN A 6 8.05 -15.41 5.27
C ASN A 6 6.99 -15.17 6.34
N LEU A 7 5.77 -15.61 6.08
CA LEU A 7 4.58 -15.41 6.91
C LEU A 7 3.84 -16.73 7.07
N GLU A 8 2.95 -16.79 8.06
CA GLU A 8 2.07 -17.94 8.29
C GLU A 8 0.62 -17.48 8.40
N ARG A 9 -0.30 -18.26 7.83
CA ARG A 9 -1.73 -17.97 7.91
C ARG A 9 -2.52 -19.26 8.10
N ARG A 10 -3.60 -19.15 8.89
CA ARG A 10 -4.58 -20.21 9.06
C ARG A 10 -5.67 -20.09 8.00
N VAL A 11 -5.93 -21.18 7.31
CA VAL A 11 -6.92 -21.28 6.24
C VAL A 11 -7.92 -22.37 6.61
N THR A 12 -9.21 -22.05 6.57
CA THR A 12 -10.27 -23.02 6.83
C THR A 12 -10.83 -23.57 5.52
N LEU A 13 -11.15 -24.86 5.48
CA LEU A 13 -11.74 -25.53 4.33
C LEU A 13 -13.01 -26.28 4.76
N HIS A 14 -14.06 -26.16 3.94
CA HIS A 14 -15.33 -26.84 4.18
C HIS A 14 -15.26 -28.33 3.80
N PRO A 15 -15.92 -29.25 4.54
CA PRO A 15 -15.88 -30.69 4.27
C PRO A 15 -16.24 -31.13 2.86
N SER A 16 -17.08 -30.36 2.15
CA SER A 16 -17.41 -30.64 0.74
C SER A 16 -16.19 -30.62 -0.19
N TYR A 17 -15.11 -29.97 0.22
CA TYR A 17 -13.86 -29.87 -0.55
C TYR A 17 -12.80 -30.88 -0.08
N PHE A 18 -13.15 -31.81 0.82
CA PHE A 18 -12.23 -32.85 1.24
C PHE A 18 -12.07 -33.88 0.12
N GLY A 19 -10.91 -33.86 -0.52
CA GLY A 19 -10.60 -34.71 -1.65
C GLY A 19 -9.14 -34.61 -2.06
N ARG A 20 -8.81 -35.15 -3.22
CA ARG A 20 -7.42 -35.24 -3.71
C ARG A 20 -6.75 -33.87 -3.91
N ASN A 21 -7.53 -32.83 -4.18
CA ASN A 21 -7.03 -31.48 -4.51
C ASN A 21 -7.06 -30.53 -3.30
N MET A 22 -7.17 -31.05 -2.08
CA MET A 22 -7.33 -30.25 -0.87
C MET A 22 -6.19 -29.24 -0.65
N HIS A 23 -4.93 -29.65 -0.84
CA HIS A 23 -3.78 -28.76 -0.71
C HIS A 23 -3.81 -27.62 -1.73
N GLU A 24 -4.15 -27.92 -2.99
CA GLU A 24 -4.28 -26.92 -4.06
C GLU A 24 -5.39 -25.91 -3.74
N LEU A 25 -6.54 -26.38 -3.22
CA LEU A 25 -7.65 -25.52 -2.82
C LEU A 25 -7.28 -24.64 -1.62
N VAL A 26 -6.52 -25.16 -0.66
CA VAL A 26 -6.01 -24.39 0.49
C VAL A 26 -5.06 -23.30 0.01
N THR A 27 -4.12 -23.61 -0.87
CA THR A 27 -3.18 -22.62 -1.45
C THR A 27 -3.93 -21.57 -2.28
N THR A 28 -4.86 -21.98 -3.14
CA THR A 28 -5.66 -21.05 -3.94
C THR A 28 -6.48 -20.11 -3.05
N LYS A 29 -7.06 -20.65 -1.97
CA LYS A 29 -7.80 -19.85 -1.00
C LYS A 29 -6.88 -18.88 -0.26
N LEU A 30 -5.70 -19.32 0.16
CA LEU A 30 -4.70 -18.47 0.80
C LEU A 30 -4.35 -17.27 -0.09
N VAL A 31 -4.02 -17.52 -1.36
CA VAL A 31 -3.67 -16.45 -2.32
C VAL A 31 -4.79 -15.43 -2.42
N LYS A 32 -6.03 -15.90 -2.63
CA LYS A 32 -7.21 -15.03 -2.75
C LYS A 32 -7.50 -14.21 -1.49
N ASP A 33 -7.28 -14.77 -0.31
CA ASP A 33 -7.63 -14.14 0.95
C ASP A 33 -6.55 -13.14 1.43
N VAL A 34 -5.31 -13.27 0.95
CA VAL A 34 -4.14 -12.57 1.51
C VAL A 34 -3.53 -11.55 0.53
N GLU A 35 -3.52 -11.82 -0.78
CA GLU A 35 -2.97 -10.87 -1.75
C GLU A 35 -3.77 -9.56 -1.77
N GLY A 36 -3.05 -8.43 -1.81
CA GLY A 36 -3.61 -7.09 -1.78
C GLY A 36 -4.07 -6.62 -0.40
N THR A 37 -3.96 -7.45 0.64
CA THR A 37 -4.37 -7.05 2.00
C THR A 37 -3.31 -6.19 2.69
N CYS A 38 -3.76 -5.34 3.60
CA CYS A 38 -2.89 -4.56 4.49
C CYS A 38 -2.84 -5.19 5.88
N ALA A 39 -1.68 -5.74 6.24
CA ALA A 39 -1.43 -6.40 7.52
C ALA A 39 -0.89 -5.41 8.56
N GLY A 40 -1.62 -4.30 8.78
CA GLY A 40 -1.26 -3.28 9.77
C GLY A 40 -0.10 -2.39 9.34
N ASP A 41 1.12 -2.91 9.32
CA ASP A 41 2.34 -2.15 9.04
C ASP A 41 2.90 -2.35 7.63
N TYR A 42 2.39 -3.32 6.86
CA TYR A 42 2.78 -3.54 5.46
C TYR A 42 1.61 -4.02 4.60
N TYR A 43 1.73 -3.80 3.29
CA TYR A 43 0.85 -4.39 2.28
C TYR A 43 1.45 -5.69 1.75
N ILE A 44 0.62 -6.72 1.58
CA ILE A 44 1.01 -7.95 0.90
C ILE A 44 0.71 -7.78 -0.59
N ILE A 45 1.76 -7.69 -1.40
CA ILE A 45 1.62 -7.38 -2.83
C ILE A 45 1.33 -8.64 -3.64
N ALA A 46 2.14 -9.67 -3.44
CA ALA A 46 2.01 -10.95 -4.13
C ALA A 46 2.61 -12.08 -3.30
N ILE A 47 2.00 -13.26 -3.37
CA ILE A 47 2.52 -14.49 -2.79
C ILE A 47 3.42 -15.17 -3.83
N MET A 48 4.65 -15.49 -3.44
CA MET A 48 5.66 -16.09 -4.32
C MET A 48 5.58 -17.62 -4.28
N ASP A 49 5.63 -18.19 -3.07
CA ASP A 49 5.62 -19.62 -2.85
C ASP A 49 4.96 -19.96 -1.51
N THR A 50 4.29 -21.11 -1.46
CA THR A 50 3.75 -21.68 -0.21
C THR A 50 4.58 -22.88 0.21
N PHE A 51 4.87 -22.99 1.49
CA PHE A 51 5.65 -24.07 2.11
C PHE A 51 5.01 -24.47 3.45
N ASP A 52 5.46 -25.59 4.03
CA ASP A 52 5.02 -26.04 5.36
C ASP A 52 3.50 -26.04 5.57
N VAL A 53 2.74 -26.67 4.66
CA VAL A 53 1.29 -26.88 4.85
C VAL A 53 1.08 -27.95 5.91
N SER A 54 0.50 -27.55 7.06
CA SER A 54 0.22 -28.46 8.17
C SER A 54 -0.83 -29.50 7.80
N GLU A 55 -0.91 -30.57 8.59
CA GLU A 55 -2.09 -31.44 8.58
C GLU A 55 -3.36 -30.66 8.95
N GLY A 56 -4.49 -31.05 8.37
CA GLY A 56 -5.78 -30.40 8.59
C GLY A 56 -6.35 -30.79 9.95
N ARG A 57 -6.56 -29.81 10.82
CA ARG A 57 -7.21 -30.01 12.12
C ARG A 57 -8.71 -29.74 12.00
N ILE A 58 -9.54 -30.73 12.34
CA ILE A 58 -10.99 -30.52 12.38
C ILE A 58 -11.36 -29.60 13.56
N LEU A 59 -12.08 -28.52 13.26
CA LEU A 59 -12.61 -27.58 14.23
C LEU A 59 -13.87 -28.18 14.88
N PRO A 60 -13.88 -28.39 16.22
CA PRO A 60 -15.04 -28.93 16.93
C PRO A 60 -16.30 -28.10 16.67
N GLY A 61 -17.43 -28.77 16.45
CA GLY A 61 -18.75 -28.14 16.28
C GLY A 61 -19.08 -27.61 14.87
N SER A 62 -18.08 -27.22 14.07
CA SER A 62 -18.31 -26.77 12.69
C SER A 62 -18.01 -27.84 11.64
N GLY A 63 -17.13 -28.79 11.95
CA GLY A 63 -16.65 -29.80 11.00
C GLY A 63 -15.66 -29.25 9.96
N LEU A 64 -15.36 -27.95 9.96
CA LEU A 64 -14.35 -27.35 9.07
C LEU A 64 -12.96 -27.90 9.39
N ALA A 65 -12.12 -28.09 8.38
CA ALA A 65 -10.69 -28.34 8.58
C ALA A 65 -9.92 -27.02 8.57
N GLU A 66 -9.05 -26.82 9.56
CA GLU A 66 -8.11 -25.70 9.63
C GLU A 66 -6.70 -26.19 9.27
N PHE A 67 -6.05 -25.48 8.35
CA PHE A 67 -4.68 -25.71 7.92
C PHE A 67 -3.84 -24.48 8.28
N THR A 68 -2.64 -24.68 8.79
CA THR A 68 -1.64 -23.61 8.89
C THR A 68 -0.72 -23.71 7.69
N VAL A 69 -0.56 -22.60 6.96
CA VAL A 69 0.24 -22.56 5.74
C VAL A 69 1.32 -21.50 5.89
N GLY A 70 2.58 -21.91 5.76
CA GLY A 70 3.71 -21.02 5.56
C GLY A 70 3.74 -20.51 4.13
N TYR A 71 4.08 -19.25 3.93
CA TYR A 71 4.22 -18.69 2.59
C TYR A 71 5.22 -17.54 2.58
N ARG A 72 5.86 -17.34 1.43
CA ARG A 72 6.73 -16.21 1.17
C ARG A 72 5.96 -15.20 0.33
N ALA A 73 5.97 -13.95 0.75
CA ALA A 73 5.32 -12.88 0.02
C ALA A 73 6.27 -11.72 -0.24
N VAL A 74 6.04 -11.04 -1.36
CA VAL A 74 6.54 -9.69 -1.58
C VAL A 74 5.64 -8.75 -0.80
N VAL A 75 6.21 -8.07 0.19
CA VAL A 75 5.51 -7.09 1.01
C VAL A 75 6.06 -5.70 0.75
N TRP A 76 5.19 -4.70 0.82
CA TRP A 76 5.57 -3.30 0.74
C TRP A 76 5.29 -2.61 2.07
N ARG A 77 6.36 -2.16 2.72
CA ARG A 77 6.36 -1.56 4.06
C ARG A 77 6.95 -0.15 3.97
N PRO A 78 6.14 0.92 4.01
CA PRO A 78 6.64 2.28 4.06
C PRO A 78 7.17 2.63 5.46
N PHE A 79 8.09 3.59 5.54
CA PHE A 79 8.63 4.07 6.82
C PHE A 79 8.62 5.58 6.93
N LYS A 80 8.54 6.08 8.17
CA LYS A 80 8.79 7.49 8.47
C LYS A 80 10.23 7.85 8.10
N GLY A 81 10.40 8.90 7.32
CA GLY A 81 11.67 9.39 6.81
C GLY A 81 12.02 8.88 5.42
N GLU A 82 11.31 7.87 4.90
CA GLU A 82 11.51 7.33 3.56
C GLU A 82 11.10 8.36 2.50
N VAL A 83 11.89 8.50 1.44
CA VAL A 83 11.56 9.32 0.27
C VAL A 83 11.00 8.38 -0.80
N VAL A 84 9.80 8.66 -1.27
CA VAL A 84 9.08 7.84 -2.24
C VAL A 84 8.59 8.69 -3.41
N ASP A 85 8.54 8.07 -4.58
CA ASP A 85 7.92 8.67 -5.75
C ASP A 85 6.42 8.30 -5.77
N ALA A 86 5.57 9.28 -6.03
CA ALA A 86 4.13 9.16 -5.99
C ALA A 86 3.50 9.91 -7.16
N ILE A 87 2.24 9.59 -7.47
CA ILE A 87 1.46 10.28 -8.50
C ILE A 87 0.39 11.11 -7.80
N ALA A 88 0.39 12.42 -8.03
CA ALA A 88 -0.67 13.30 -7.54
C ALA A 88 -1.97 12.95 -8.28
N TYR A 89 -3.08 12.80 -7.55
CA TYR A 89 -4.38 12.50 -8.17
C TYR A 89 -5.45 13.54 -7.85
N SER A 90 -5.22 14.38 -6.84
CA SER A 90 -6.12 15.47 -6.48
C SER A 90 -5.34 16.60 -5.83
N VAL A 91 -5.68 17.83 -6.19
CA VAL A 91 -5.06 19.05 -5.69
C VAL A 91 -6.16 19.95 -5.15
N ASN A 92 -5.93 20.56 -3.98
CA ASN A 92 -6.86 21.49 -3.34
C ASN A 92 -6.09 22.61 -2.61
N PRO A 93 -6.77 23.68 -2.13
CA PRO A 93 -6.08 24.79 -1.46
C PRO A 93 -5.30 24.40 -0.19
N HIS A 94 -5.66 23.29 0.45
CA HIS A 94 -5.04 22.83 1.70
C HIS A 94 -3.83 21.91 1.44
N GLY A 95 -3.63 21.46 0.20
CA GLY A 95 -2.57 20.53 -0.17
C GLY A 95 -2.92 19.62 -1.34
N MET A 96 -2.15 18.55 -1.47
CA MET A 96 -2.31 17.57 -2.55
C MET A 96 -2.48 16.17 -1.97
N PHE A 97 -3.31 15.37 -2.63
CA PHE A 97 -3.38 13.95 -2.44
C PHE A 97 -2.60 13.24 -3.55
N ALA A 98 -1.75 12.31 -3.14
CA ALA A 98 -0.95 11.50 -4.03
C ALA A 98 -1.00 10.02 -3.61
N GLN A 99 -0.56 9.17 -4.52
CA GLN A 99 -0.56 7.73 -4.31
C GLN A 99 0.81 7.14 -4.70
N ALA A 100 1.41 6.40 -3.77
CA ALA A 100 2.63 5.63 -3.97
C ALA A 100 2.27 4.13 -3.91
N GLY A 101 1.95 3.54 -5.06
CA GLY A 101 1.42 2.17 -5.11
C GLY A 101 0.12 2.04 -4.30
N PRO A 102 0.02 1.17 -3.28
CA PRO A 102 -1.18 1.05 -2.46
C PRO A 102 -1.30 2.12 -1.36
N LEU A 103 -0.23 2.90 -1.07
CA LEU A 103 -0.28 3.94 -0.04
C LEU A 103 -0.89 5.22 -0.57
N ARG A 104 -1.87 5.73 0.18
CA ARG A 104 -2.38 7.09 0.00
C ARG A 104 -1.61 8.05 0.89
N LEU A 105 -1.18 9.16 0.32
CA LEU A 105 -0.47 10.20 1.05
C LEU A 105 -1.10 11.58 0.82
N PHE A 106 -1.06 12.38 1.87
CA PHE A 106 -1.45 13.79 1.84
C PHE A 106 -0.25 14.67 2.16
N VAL A 107 -0.02 15.69 1.32
CA VAL A 107 0.98 16.73 1.55
C VAL A 107 0.24 18.03 1.77
N SER A 108 0.32 18.58 2.98
CA SER A 108 -0.28 19.88 3.29
C SER A 108 0.47 21.00 2.59
N SER A 109 -0.22 22.07 2.21
CA SER A 109 0.39 23.29 1.68
C SER A 109 1.44 23.89 2.62
N HIS A 110 1.30 23.72 3.94
CA HIS A 110 2.30 24.14 4.93
C HIS A 110 3.61 23.32 4.91
N LEU A 111 3.61 22.17 4.22
CA LEU A 111 4.75 21.28 4.05
C LEU A 111 5.26 21.30 2.60
N MET A 112 4.92 22.36 1.87
CA MET A 112 5.45 22.70 0.56
C MET A 112 6.41 23.90 0.69
N PRO A 113 7.32 24.11 -0.27
CA PRO A 113 8.07 25.37 -0.38
C PRO A 113 7.13 26.57 -0.55
N ASP A 114 7.46 27.70 0.09
CA ASP A 114 6.64 28.94 0.08
C ASP A 114 6.46 29.54 -1.33
N GLU A 115 7.36 29.20 -2.26
CA GLU A 115 7.35 29.62 -3.66
C GLU A 115 6.20 28.99 -4.46
N ILE A 116 5.69 27.84 -4.03
CA ILE A 116 4.65 27.09 -4.72
C ILE A 116 3.29 27.50 -4.16
N GLN A 117 2.46 28.11 -5.00
CA GLN A 117 1.13 28.59 -4.60
C GLN A 117 0.03 27.84 -5.33
N TYR A 118 -1.12 27.73 -4.67
CA TYR A 118 -2.31 27.12 -5.26
C TYR A 118 -2.93 28.08 -6.27
N ASP A 119 -3.10 27.61 -7.51
CA ASP A 119 -3.83 28.30 -8.56
C ASP A 119 -5.18 27.62 -8.81
N ALA A 120 -6.25 28.28 -8.38
CA ALA A 120 -7.62 27.84 -8.56
C ALA A 120 -8.17 28.09 -9.97
N ASN A 121 -7.55 28.99 -10.73
CA ASN A 121 -8.04 29.39 -12.04
C ASN A 121 -7.50 28.48 -13.16
N ALA A 122 -6.41 27.75 -12.89
CA ALA A 122 -5.91 26.72 -13.78
C ALA A 122 -6.94 25.59 -13.99
N THR A 123 -6.93 25.00 -15.18
CA THR A 123 -7.78 23.85 -15.53
C THR A 123 -6.87 22.74 -16.06
N PRO A 124 -6.51 21.73 -15.24
CA PRO A 124 -6.99 21.47 -13.86
C PRO A 124 -6.36 22.39 -12.79
N PRO A 125 -6.95 22.47 -11.57
CA PRO A 125 -6.33 23.19 -10.45
C PRO A 125 -4.96 22.61 -10.09
N GLN A 126 -4.01 23.49 -9.76
CA GLN A 126 -2.61 23.11 -9.62
C GLN A 126 -1.90 23.88 -8.49
N PHE A 127 -0.76 23.35 -8.06
CA PHE A 127 0.24 24.08 -7.28
C PHE A 127 1.40 24.46 -8.20
N THR A 128 1.76 25.75 -8.27
CA THR A 128 2.83 26.20 -9.15
C THR A 128 3.62 27.38 -8.57
N ASN A 129 4.88 27.48 -8.99
CA ASN A 129 5.72 28.68 -8.80
C ASN A 129 5.70 29.62 -10.03
N ASN A 130 4.79 29.41 -10.99
CA ASN A 130 4.72 30.11 -12.28
C ASN A 130 5.99 29.97 -13.14
N ALA A 131 6.81 28.96 -12.88
CA ALA A 131 8.03 28.64 -13.61
C ALA A 131 8.09 27.13 -13.85
N ASP A 132 9.09 26.46 -13.28
CA ASP A 132 9.42 25.08 -13.62
C ASP A 132 8.67 24.04 -12.79
N MET A 133 8.02 24.44 -11.69
CA MET A 133 7.26 23.53 -10.83
C MET A 133 5.77 23.71 -11.07
N VAL A 134 5.16 22.66 -11.59
CA VAL A 134 3.71 22.52 -11.75
C VAL A 134 3.31 21.16 -11.18
N ILE A 135 2.41 21.16 -10.22
CA ILE A 135 1.84 19.96 -9.61
C ILE A 135 0.33 19.97 -9.85
N GLU A 136 -0.10 19.10 -10.74
CA GLU A 136 -1.49 18.88 -11.10
C GLU A 136 -1.82 17.38 -11.01
N PRO A 137 -3.11 16.98 -11.13
CA PRO A 137 -3.45 15.57 -11.21
C PRO A 137 -2.72 14.88 -12.37
N GLY A 138 -1.99 13.80 -12.06
CA GLY A 138 -1.12 13.06 -12.99
C GLY A 138 0.36 13.35 -12.81
N THR A 139 0.74 14.42 -12.12
CA THR A 139 2.16 14.77 -11.91
C THR A 139 2.88 13.75 -11.02
N HIS A 140 4.05 13.32 -11.47
CA HIS A 140 4.99 12.54 -10.65
C HIS A 140 5.70 13.45 -9.66
N VAL A 141 5.60 13.11 -8.37
CA VAL A 141 6.16 13.88 -7.27
C VAL A 141 7.02 13.00 -6.38
N ARG A 142 8.15 13.55 -5.93
CA ARG A 142 9.01 12.95 -4.91
C ARG A 142 8.66 13.52 -3.55
N VAL A 143 8.24 12.66 -2.64
CA VAL A 143 7.70 13.03 -1.32
C VAL A 143 8.46 12.31 -0.22
N LYS A 144 8.81 13.04 0.84
CA LYS A 144 9.35 12.45 2.07
C LYS A 144 8.22 12.16 3.05
N ILE A 145 8.09 10.91 3.48
CA ILE A 145 7.09 10.49 4.47
C ILE A 145 7.49 11.04 5.85
N ILE A 146 6.63 11.84 6.48
CA ILE A 146 6.89 12.40 7.82
C ILE A 146 6.08 11.73 8.93
N GLY A 147 4.99 11.08 8.58
CA GLY A 147 4.11 10.37 9.50
C GLY A 147 3.25 9.36 8.78
N MET A 148 2.84 8.32 9.50
CA MET A 148 1.98 7.26 8.98
C MET A 148 0.89 6.96 10.01
N ARG A 149 -0.32 6.71 9.52
CA ARG A 149 -1.46 6.25 10.29
C ARG A 149 -1.97 4.97 9.66
N THR A 150 -2.04 3.91 10.45
CA THR A 150 -2.51 2.59 10.02
C THR A 150 -3.95 2.42 10.48
N GLU A 151 -4.84 2.09 9.55
CA GLU A 151 -6.22 1.70 9.81
C GLU A 151 -6.43 0.24 9.42
N VAL A 152 -7.56 -0.34 9.78
CA VAL A 152 -7.86 -1.74 9.42
C VAL A 152 -8.05 -1.82 7.90
N GLY A 153 -7.08 -2.43 7.22
CA GLY A 153 -7.11 -2.67 5.77
C GLY A 153 -6.49 -1.57 4.89
N GLU A 154 -6.17 -0.39 5.43
CA GLU A 154 -5.51 0.69 4.68
C GLU A 154 -4.47 1.42 5.54
N MET A 155 -3.42 1.96 4.90
CA MET A 155 -2.47 2.90 5.49
C MET A 155 -2.59 4.27 4.84
N TRP A 156 -2.45 5.29 5.67
CA TRP A 156 -2.38 6.68 5.27
C TRP A 156 -1.05 7.26 5.69
N ALA A 157 -0.46 8.10 4.84
CA ALA A 157 0.75 8.82 5.16
C ALA A 157 0.55 10.34 5.04
N ILE A 158 1.33 11.06 5.85
CA ILE A 158 1.54 12.49 5.67
C ILE A 158 2.95 12.65 5.10
N GLY A 159 3.04 13.39 4.01
CA GLY A 159 4.29 13.68 3.31
C GLY A 159 4.69 15.16 3.40
N SER A 160 5.96 15.42 3.12
CA SER A 160 6.51 16.75 2.91
C SER A 160 7.26 16.78 1.57
N ILE A 161 7.12 17.89 0.85
CA ILE A 161 7.98 18.23 -0.30
C ILE A 161 8.86 19.44 0.01
N ASN A 162 8.80 19.98 1.23
CA ASN A 162 9.69 21.04 1.71
C ASN A 162 11.05 20.42 2.08
N GLY A 163 11.97 20.41 1.11
CA GLY A 163 13.35 19.94 1.25
C GLY A 163 14.05 19.81 -0.11
N ASP A 164 15.37 19.73 -0.09
CA ASP A 164 16.17 19.65 -1.31
C ASP A 164 15.85 18.39 -2.13
N PHE A 165 15.76 18.55 -3.45
CA PHE A 165 15.47 17.48 -4.42
C PHE A 165 14.13 16.75 -4.22
N LEU A 166 13.18 17.38 -3.50
CA LEU A 166 11.79 16.94 -3.40
C LEU A 166 10.89 17.76 -4.33
N GLY A 167 9.64 17.33 -4.52
CA GLY A 167 8.67 18.01 -5.37
C GLY A 167 8.51 17.36 -6.74
N CYS A 168 8.20 18.16 -7.77
CA CYS A 168 7.91 17.65 -9.11
C CYS A 168 9.14 16.98 -9.73
N LEU A 169 8.94 15.78 -10.29
CA LEU A 169 9.93 15.08 -11.10
C LEU A 169 9.71 15.51 -12.55
N GLN A 170 10.63 16.33 -13.10
CA GLN A 170 10.61 16.66 -14.51
C GLN A 170 10.81 15.38 -15.34
N ALA A 171 9.94 15.17 -16.32
CA ALA A 171 10.09 14.16 -17.36
C ALA A 171 10.97 14.69 -18.49
#